data_AF-A0A9Q3UGE5-F1
#
_entry.id   AF-A0A9Q3UGE5-F1
#
_cell.length_a   1.000
_cell.length_b   1.000
_cell.length_c   1.000
_cell.angle_alpha   90.00
_cell.angle_beta   90.00
_cell.angle_gamma   90.00
#
_symmetry.space_group_name_H-M   'P 1'
#
loop_
_entity.id
_entity.type
_entity.pdbx_description
1 polymer ?
#
loop_
_entity_poly.entity_id
_entity_poly.type
_entity_poly.pdbx_seq_one_letter_code
_entity_poly.pdbx_strand_id
1 'polypeptide(L)'
;MEFFVGAIIIYILYKLITRNSKSKTSNSYNSPKNNTVSKPSVQKSDAYGTQAISVSSHNENDEEFATFTIHTSFGREAEKSSNKQKGRWVGESEQLTIIGRNLNKGLFYFGGIMNSLDGYGVEPSLIDEERPASKSLMKIGAELHTDETLGYWPSYSSLSKECRGAYLDWLASDRSDPNTPIGYVFIYFYGFERRIIENQTSSQVSDLEFTTIFEEVLRLHKVFNTNRSFRGYSANFLELMALLRPTLLEQRIAKIPDTNNALSFKLKLAKTIVNGQPVGAELALDWLKDTFEYSLKTPARRCEKEFRKLFEIRFSQKFGKGISVKPNKTKLRLSYHAASNGINGIDLNLEELPDPSILKGPINKLIPIAEQCAEELSSYSRYLGKADTSKNDIAALMLLPKELANESNSSVIESFKSWAVQVVQNNNGITTVKEFWSHTGIPLPKSMNKKENELLIKLAAKADGFVA
;
A
#
# COMPACT_ATOMS: atom_id res chain seq x y z
N MET A 1 42.28 -28.84 29.23
CA MET A 1 43.01 -27.57 28.94
C MET A 1 42.29 -26.67 27.93
N GLU A 2 41.20 -27.10 27.28
CA GLU A 2 40.45 -26.25 26.33
C GLU A 2 39.26 -25.49 26.97
N PHE A 3 38.70 -25.98 28.09
CA PHE A 3 37.62 -25.29 28.81
C PHE A 3 38.06 -24.01 29.54
N PHE A 4 39.33 -23.91 29.93
CA PHE A 4 39.86 -22.72 30.62
C PHE A 4 40.16 -21.56 29.66
N VAL A 5 40.50 -21.85 28.40
CA VAL A 5 40.76 -20.82 27.38
C VAL A 5 39.45 -20.14 26.94
N GLY A 6 38.36 -20.90 26.81
CA GLY A 6 37.03 -20.36 26.49
C GLY A 6 36.50 -19.40 27.56
N ALA A 7 36.66 -19.73 28.84
CA ALA A 7 36.24 -18.87 29.95
C ALA A 7 37.04 -17.55 30.02
N ILE A 8 38.34 -17.59 29.73
CA ILE A 8 39.19 -16.39 29.71
C ILE A 8 38.82 -15.46 28.54
N ILE A 9 38.52 -16.01 27.36
CA ILE A 9 38.11 -15.20 26.19
C ILE A 9 36.74 -14.54 26.42
N ILE A 10 35.78 -15.26 27.01
CA ILE A 10 34.45 -14.72 27.36
C ILE A 10 34.58 -13.63 28.43
N TYR A 11 35.44 -13.81 29.44
CA TYR A 11 35.70 -12.80 30.47
C TYR A 11 36.40 -11.54 29.92
N ILE A 12 37.34 -11.69 28.98
CA ILE A 12 38.00 -10.56 28.32
C ILE A 12 37.01 -9.78 27.43
N LEU A 13 36.15 -10.47 26.68
CA LEU A 13 35.09 -9.84 25.88
C LEU A 13 34.06 -9.12 26.77
N TYR A 14 33.63 -9.74 27.87
CA TYR A 14 32.76 -9.10 28.86
C TYR A 14 33.40 -7.85 29.48
N LYS A 15 34.70 -7.90 29.81
CA LYS A 15 35.44 -6.76 30.39
C LYS A 15 35.72 -5.65 29.37
N LEU A 16 35.83 -5.95 28.08
CA LEU A 16 35.94 -4.95 27.00
C LEU A 16 34.61 -4.23 26.74
N ILE A 17 33.49 -4.95 26.81
CA ILE A 17 32.14 -4.39 26.61
C ILE A 17 31.71 -3.54 27.83
N THR A 18 32.03 -3.97 29.05
CA THR A 18 31.69 -3.23 30.27
C THR A 18 32.60 -2.03 30.56
N ARG A 19 33.79 -1.93 29.94
CA ARG A 19 34.71 -0.80 30.11
C ARG A 19 34.42 0.39 29.19
N ASN A 20 33.61 0.20 28.14
CA ASN A 20 33.19 1.30 27.24
C ASN A 20 31.87 1.99 27.66
N SER A 21 31.26 1.56 28.76
CA SER A 21 30.04 2.15 29.31
C SER A 21 30.30 2.68 30.71
N LYS A 22 30.99 3.83 30.81
CA LYS A 22 30.90 4.76 31.96
C LYS A 22 31.47 6.14 31.63
N SER A 23 30.54 7.09 31.53
CA SER A 23 30.60 8.53 31.87
C SER A 23 31.93 9.29 31.75
N LYS A 24 31.90 10.38 30.96
CA LYS A 24 32.61 11.62 31.32
C LYS A 24 31.59 12.73 31.55
N THR A 25 31.55 13.20 32.79
CA THR A 25 30.86 14.42 33.23
C THR A 25 31.83 15.60 33.15
N SER A 26 31.23 16.79 33.08
CA SER A 26 31.74 18.15 33.38
C SER A 26 32.80 18.76 32.46
N ASN A 27 32.38 19.80 31.73
CA ASN A 27 33.04 21.09 31.82
C ASN A 27 32.01 22.23 31.86
N SER A 28 32.23 23.11 32.82
CA SER A 28 31.51 24.33 33.16
C SER A 28 31.73 25.43 32.11
N TYR A 29 30.69 26.21 31.77
CA TYR A 29 30.59 27.65 32.10
C TYR A 29 29.50 28.40 31.29
N ASN A 30 28.76 29.24 32.04
CA ASN A 30 28.10 30.51 31.70
C ASN A 30 26.81 30.58 30.87
N SER A 31 25.73 30.92 31.59
CA SER A 31 24.62 31.77 31.12
C SER A 31 25.08 33.24 31.00
N PRO A 32 24.41 34.03 30.14
CA PRO A 32 23.50 35.03 30.72
C PRO A 32 22.14 35.19 30.01
N LYS A 33 21.15 35.44 30.87
CA LYS A 33 19.84 36.12 30.79
C LYS A 33 19.24 36.63 29.45
N ASN A 34 17.92 36.41 29.38
CA ASN A 34 16.83 37.29 28.88
C ASN A 34 16.56 37.40 27.36
N ASN A 35 15.45 36.84 26.86
CA ASN A 35 14.14 37.51 26.75
C ASN A 35 13.19 36.84 25.71
N THR A 36 11.89 36.96 26.01
CA THR A 36 10.74 37.02 25.08
C THR A 36 10.30 35.79 24.26
N VAL A 37 9.29 35.14 24.83
CA VAL A 37 8.06 34.61 24.21
C VAL A 37 7.90 34.86 22.70
N SER A 38 7.79 33.76 21.94
CA SER A 38 6.95 33.70 20.73
C SER A 38 6.51 32.25 20.49
N LYS A 39 5.18 32.06 20.42
CA LYS A 39 4.50 30.80 20.11
C LYS A 39 4.87 30.32 18.70
N PRO A 40 5.20 29.03 18.48
CA PRO A 40 5.12 28.43 17.16
C PRO A 40 3.69 27.94 16.90
N SER A 41 3.16 28.35 15.76
CA SER A 41 1.97 27.82 15.10
C SER A 41 2.01 26.31 14.94
N VAL A 42 0.95 25.63 15.37
CA VAL A 42 0.73 24.19 15.14
C VAL A 42 0.50 23.96 13.64
N GLN A 43 1.52 23.44 12.96
CA GLN A 43 1.36 22.71 11.71
C GLN A 43 0.91 21.28 12.07
N LYS A 44 -0.23 20.86 11.54
CA LYS A 44 -0.69 19.47 11.60
C LYS A 44 0.25 18.61 10.76
N SER A 45 1.04 17.78 11.42
CA SER A 45 1.73 16.64 10.81
C SER A 45 1.13 15.36 11.38
N ASP A 46 0.61 14.53 10.49
CA ASP A 46 0.05 13.22 10.79
C ASP A 46 1.11 12.25 11.34
N ALA A 47 0.60 11.29 12.13
CA ALA A 47 1.28 10.15 12.76
C ALA A 47 2.04 10.43 14.06
N TYR A 48 1.45 10.02 15.19
CA TYR A 48 1.88 8.90 16.05
C TYR A 48 0.70 8.58 17.00
N GLY A 49 0.54 7.31 17.40
CA GLY A 49 -0.62 6.83 18.15
C GLY A 49 -0.96 7.69 19.38
N THR A 50 -2.25 7.94 19.59
CA THR A 50 -2.72 8.72 20.74
C THR A 50 -2.59 7.88 22.01
N GLN A 51 -1.47 8.02 22.71
CA GLN A 51 -1.33 7.56 24.09
C GLN A 51 -2.04 8.56 24.99
N ALA A 52 -3.16 8.19 25.58
CA ALA A 52 -3.75 8.98 26.66
C ALA A 52 -3.03 8.62 27.97
N ILE A 53 -2.14 9.50 28.43
CA ILE A 53 -1.48 9.39 29.72
C ILE A 53 -2.32 10.17 30.72
N SER A 54 -3.08 9.48 31.57
CA SER A 54 -3.75 10.09 32.72
C SER A 54 -2.88 9.92 33.97
N VAL A 55 -2.41 11.03 34.53
CA VAL A 55 -1.68 11.08 35.81
C VAL A 55 -2.67 11.46 36.90
N SER A 56 -3.02 10.52 37.79
CA SER A 56 -3.74 10.84 39.02
C SER A 56 -2.72 11.03 40.15
N SER A 57 -2.53 12.27 40.61
CA SER A 57 -1.76 12.56 41.82
C SER A 57 -2.68 12.60 43.02
N HIS A 58 -2.55 11.64 43.94
CA HIS A 58 -3.09 11.77 45.30
C HIS A 58 -2.09 11.27 46.35
N ASN A 59 -1.62 12.26 47.11
CA ASN A 59 -1.07 12.33 48.48
C ASN A 59 0.09 11.44 48.93
N GLU A 60 1.23 12.13 49.13
CA GLU A 60 2.13 12.16 50.29
C GLU A 60 2.10 10.95 51.25
N ASN A 61 2.89 9.92 50.94
CA ASN A 61 4.12 9.57 51.68
C ASN A 61 4.55 8.14 51.29
N ASP A 62 5.87 8.01 51.14
CA ASP A 62 6.67 6.78 51.09
C ASP A 62 6.72 5.97 49.77
N GLU A 63 7.95 5.91 49.24
CA GLU A 63 8.50 5.05 48.18
C GLU A 63 7.81 5.09 46.80
N GLU A 64 8.27 6.04 45.99
CA GLU A 64 7.83 6.37 44.63
C GLU A 64 8.06 5.23 43.62
N PHE A 65 7.08 4.32 43.52
CA PHE A 65 6.82 3.59 42.28
C PHE A 65 5.66 4.28 41.54
N ALA A 66 5.98 4.94 40.42
CA ALA A 66 4.95 5.44 39.51
C ALA A 66 4.20 4.26 38.89
N THR A 67 2.94 4.06 39.27
CA THR A 67 2.05 3.12 38.59
C THR A 67 1.55 3.78 37.31
N PHE A 68 2.14 3.42 36.16
CA PHE A 68 1.60 3.77 34.86
C PHE A 68 0.68 2.64 34.39
N THR A 69 -0.61 2.93 34.24
CA THR A 69 -1.54 2.01 33.58
C THR A 69 -1.48 2.29 32.09
N ILE A 70 -0.87 1.38 31.32
CA ILE A 70 -0.89 1.45 29.86
C ILE A 70 -2.22 0.86 29.40
N HIS A 71 -3.19 1.72 29.10
CA HIS A 71 -4.35 1.30 28.31
C HIS A 71 -3.90 1.14 26.86
N THR A 72 -3.45 -0.06 26.50
CA THR A 72 -3.37 -0.43 25.09
C THR A 72 -4.80 -0.66 24.60
N SER A 73 -5.18 -0.13 23.44
CA SER A 73 -6.48 -0.40 22.82
C SER A 73 -6.59 -1.83 22.27
N PHE A 74 -5.90 -2.79 22.89
CA PHE A 74 -6.14 -4.21 22.66
C PHE A 74 -7.29 -4.64 23.56
N GLY A 75 -8.47 -4.78 22.98
CA GLY A 75 -9.60 -5.46 23.61
C GLY A 75 -10.30 -4.66 24.70
N ARG A 76 -11.17 -3.72 24.30
CA ARG A 76 -12.34 -3.42 25.14
C ARG A 76 -13.12 -4.72 25.32
N GLU A 77 -13.46 -5.06 26.56
CA GLU A 77 -14.29 -6.24 26.83
C GLU A 77 -15.58 -6.12 26.04
N ALA A 78 -15.87 -7.15 25.24
CA ALA A 78 -17.12 -7.22 24.52
C ALA A 78 -18.29 -7.16 25.52
N GLU A 79 -19.32 -6.39 25.21
CA GLU A 79 -20.54 -6.43 26.02
C GLU A 79 -21.04 -7.89 26.13
N LYS A 80 -21.60 -8.29 27.27
CA LYS A 80 -22.12 -9.65 27.39
C LYS A 80 -23.39 -9.78 26.55
N SER A 81 -23.48 -10.84 25.76
CA SER A 81 -24.68 -11.19 25.03
C SER A 81 -25.31 -12.46 25.62
N SER A 82 -26.63 -12.44 25.75
CA SER A 82 -27.45 -13.60 26.10
C SER A 82 -27.68 -14.53 24.89
N ASN A 83 -27.40 -14.08 23.67
CA ASN A 83 -27.67 -14.81 22.45
C ASN A 83 -26.91 -16.14 22.40
N LYS A 84 -27.64 -17.25 22.28
CA LYS A 84 -27.07 -18.61 22.18
C LYS A 84 -27.16 -19.20 20.78
N GLN A 85 -27.70 -18.47 19.81
CA GLN A 85 -27.77 -18.92 18.43
C GLN A 85 -26.36 -19.07 17.85
N LYS A 86 -26.07 -20.22 17.24
CA LYS A 86 -24.79 -20.39 16.53
C LYS A 86 -24.70 -19.40 15.36
N GLY A 87 -23.55 -18.77 15.22
CA GLY A 87 -23.24 -17.91 14.10
C GLY A 87 -23.35 -18.66 12.78
N ARG A 88 -23.95 -18.03 11.77
CA ARG A 88 -24.06 -18.57 10.42
C ARG A 88 -23.74 -17.48 9.39
N TRP A 89 -23.31 -17.92 8.22
CA TRP A 89 -23.18 -17.04 7.07
C TRP A 89 -24.56 -16.71 6.50
N VAL A 90 -24.78 -15.44 6.17
CA VAL A 90 -25.98 -14.93 5.51
C VAL A 90 -25.63 -14.72 4.03
N GLY A 91 -26.32 -15.43 3.13
CA GLY A 91 -26.02 -15.40 1.70
C GLY A 91 -26.40 -14.07 1.04
N GLU A 92 -25.82 -13.75 -0.12
CA GLU A 92 -25.99 -12.44 -0.80
C GLU A 92 -27.45 -11.95 -0.91
N SER A 93 -28.35 -12.83 -1.35
CA SER A 93 -29.76 -12.48 -1.57
C SER A 93 -30.65 -12.64 -0.32
N GLU A 94 -30.08 -13.13 0.79
CA GLU A 94 -30.83 -13.32 2.02
C GLU A 94 -31.06 -11.97 2.71
N GLN A 95 -32.30 -11.71 3.11
CA GLN A 95 -32.72 -10.47 3.74
C GLN A 95 -33.01 -10.71 5.21
N LEU A 96 -32.58 -9.78 6.07
CA LEU A 96 -32.81 -9.86 7.51
C LEU A 96 -33.23 -8.49 8.05
N THR A 97 -34.08 -8.49 9.06
CA THR A 97 -34.37 -7.30 9.86
C THR A 97 -33.59 -7.39 11.16
N ILE A 98 -32.59 -6.52 11.34
CA ILE A 98 -31.74 -6.51 12.54
C ILE A 98 -31.96 -5.18 13.27
N ILE A 99 -32.46 -5.26 14.52
CA ILE A 99 -32.72 -4.09 15.39
C ILE A 99 -33.47 -2.98 14.62
N GLY A 100 -34.55 -3.37 13.94
CA GLY A 100 -35.44 -2.46 13.19
C GLY A 100 -34.91 -1.94 11.86
N ARG A 101 -33.79 -2.46 11.34
CA ARG A 101 -33.23 -2.09 10.02
C ARG A 101 -33.40 -3.25 9.05
N ASN A 102 -33.85 -2.96 7.83
CA ASN A 102 -33.97 -3.96 6.77
C ASN A 102 -32.67 -4.05 5.97
N LEU A 103 -31.95 -5.15 6.14
CA LEU A 103 -30.74 -5.44 5.40
C LEU A 103 -31.13 -6.29 4.18
N ASN A 104 -31.16 -5.64 3.01
CA ASN A 104 -31.62 -6.26 1.77
C ASN A 104 -30.53 -7.06 1.02
N LYS A 105 -29.30 -7.07 1.56
CA LYS A 105 -28.15 -7.79 1.03
C LYS A 105 -27.46 -8.52 2.19
N GLY A 106 -27.13 -9.79 2.03
CA GLY A 106 -26.37 -10.55 3.03
C GLY A 106 -24.87 -10.29 2.95
N LEU A 107 -24.09 -11.37 2.88
CA LEU A 107 -22.62 -11.40 2.87
C LEU A 107 -21.95 -11.05 4.21
N PHE A 108 -22.54 -11.50 5.33
CA PHE A 108 -21.98 -11.31 6.66
C PHE A 108 -22.33 -12.48 7.58
N TYR A 109 -21.67 -12.56 8.74
CA TYR A 109 -22.01 -13.53 9.79
C TYR A 109 -23.04 -12.96 10.75
N PHE A 110 -24.04 -13.79 11.09
CA PHE A 110 -25.12 -13.44 12.01
C PHE A 110 -25.35 -14.53 13.06
N GLY A 111 -25.52 -14.15 14.32
CA GLY A 111 -25.84 -15.02 15.45
C GLY A 111 -25.20 -14.54 16.75
N GLY A 112 -25.26 -15.37 17.80
CA GLY A 112 -24.74 -15.05 19.14
C GLY A 112 -23.43 -15.73 19.52
N ILE A 113 -23.12 -16.88 18.90
CA ILE A 113 -21.95 -17.69 19.26
C ILE A 113 -21.15 -18.08 18.02
N MET A 114 -19.96 -17.50 17.88
CA MET A 114 -18.95 -17.91 16.92
C MET A 114 -17.57 -17.53 17.44
N ASN A 115 -16.68 -18.50 17.60
CA ASN A 115 -15.30 -18.24 18.00
C ASN A 115 -14.51 -17.69 16.81
N SER A 116 -13.58 -16.78 17.05
CA SER A 116 -12.58 -16.39 16.06
C SER A 116 -11.78 -17.62 15.58
N LEU A 117 -11.22 -17.55 14.36
CA LEU A 117 -10.44 -18.64 13.78
C LEU A 117 -9.10 -18.87 14.49
N ASP A 118 -8.55 -17.84 15.13
CA ASP A 118 -7.37 -17.98 15.99
C ASP A 118 -7.66 -18.72 17.31
N GLY A 119 -8.94 -18.91 17.66
CA GLY A 119 -9.41 -19.59 18.87
C GLY A 119 -9.46 -18.72 20.12
N TYR A 120 -9.09 -17.43 20.04
CA TYR A 120 -8.95 -16.53 21.18
C TYR A 120 -9.95 -15.37 21.15
N GLY A 121 -11.25 -15.68 21.12
CA GLY A 121 -12.29 -14.68 21.27
C GLY A 121 -13.54 -14.95 20.44
N VAL A 122 -14.37 -13.90 20.33
CA VAL A 122 -15.55 -13.89 19.47
C VAL A 122 -15.13 -13.42 18.07
N GLU A 123 -15.67 -14.03 17.03
CA GLU A 123 -15.48 -13.62 15.65
C GLU A 123 -15.72 -12.10 15.47
N PRO A 124 -14.71 -11.33 15.02
CA PRO A 124 -14.81 -9.87 14.88
C PRO A 124 -15.97 -9.39 13.99
N SER A 125 -16.31 -10.15 12.95
CA SER A 125 -17.38 -9.83 12.00
C SER A 125 -18.78 -10.29 12.40
N LEU A 126 -18.92 -11.03 13.52
CA LEU A 126 -20.20 -11.62 13.91
C LEU A 126 -21.18 -10.56 14.38
N ILE A 127 -22.27 -10.40 13.63
CA ILE A 127 -23.39 -9.54 13.99
C ILE A 127 -24.32 -10.29 14.94
N ASP A 128 -24.53 -9.71 16.10
CA ASP A 128 -25.42 -10.19 17.14
C ASP A 128 -26.51 -9.16 17.39
N GLU A 129 -27.78 -9.58 17.35
CA GLU A 129 -28.93 -8.69 17.52
C GLU A 129 -29.28 -8.42 18.98
N GLU A 130 -28.85 -9.26 19.92
CA GLU A 130 -29.06 -9.06 21.36
C GLU A 130 -28.09 -8.02 21.94
N ARG A 131 -27.16 -7.55 21.11
CA ARG A 131 -26.20 -6.49 21.40
C ARG A 131 -26.86 -5.12 21.11
N PRO A 132 -27.09 -4.26 22.12
CA PRO A 132 -27.83 -3.02 21.95
C PRO A 132 -27.27 -2.11 20.85
N ALA A 133 -28.10 -1.68 19.90
CA ALA A 133 -27.73 -0.65 18.93
C ALA A 133 -28.54 0.63 19.15
N SER A 134 -27.99 1.79 18.75
CA SER A 134 -28.76 3.02 18.67
C SER A 134 -29.88 2.87 17.63
N LYS A 135 -30.95 3.66 17.81
CA LYS A 135 -32.02 3.75 16.82
C LYS A 135 -31.45 4.23 15.49
N SER A 136 -32.03 3.79 14.38
CA SER A 136 -31.60 4.26 13.06
C SER A 136 -31.67 5.78 12.99
N LEU A 137 -30.53 6.36 12.60
CA LEU A 137 -30.40 7.81 12.42
C LEU A 137 -30.36 8.17 10.94
N MET A 138 -30.78 7.28 10.01
CA MET A 138 -30.74 7.48 8.54
C MET A 138 -31.39 8.81 8.12
N LYS A 139 -30.64 9.88 8.26
CA LYS A 139 -30.82 11.19 7.67
C LYS A 139 -29.83 11.22 6.53
N ILE A 140 -30.34 11.43 5.32
CA ILE A 140 -29.53 11.56 4.11
C ILE A 140 -28.48 12.66 4.35
N GLY A 141 -27.20 12.31 4.25
CA GLY A 141 -26.07 13.23 4.41
C GLY A 141 -25.56 13.45 5.84
N ALA A 142 -26.04 12.73 6.85
CA ALA A 142 -25.45 12.76 8.18
C ALA A 142 -24.19 11.90 8.26
N GLU A 143 -23.12 12.42 8.86
CA GLU A 143 -21.91 11.65 9.15
C GLU A 143 -22.24 10.45 10.05
N LEU A 144 -21.70 9.28 9.70
CA LEU A 144 -21.82 8.09 10.55
C LEU A 144 -21.10 8.36 11.87
N HIS A 145 -21.73 7.95 12.96
CA HIS A 145 -21.14 8.09 14.30
C HIS A 145 -19.81 7.34 14.35
N THR A 146 -18.82 7.89 15.06
CA THR A 146 -17.55 7.21 15.33
C THR A 146 -17.10 7.54 16.75
N ASP A 147 -16.50 6.57 17.41
CA ASP A 147 -15.81 6.75 18.68
C ASP A 147 -14.57 5.84 18.74
N GLU A 148 -13.90 5.80 19.90
CA GLU A 148 -12.70 5.00 20.13
C GLU A 148 -12.89 3.48 19.94
N THR A 149 -14.13 2.97 19.98
CA THR A 149 -14.41 1.54 19.70
C THR A 149 -14.21 1.18 18.24
N LEU A 150 -14.28 2.16 17.33
CA LEU A 150 -13.99 2.00 15.91
C LEU A 150 -12.49 2.22 15.59
N GLY A 151 -11.63 2.08 16.59
CA GLY A 151 -10.19 2.24 16.47
C GLY A 151 -9.51 1.14 15.63
N TYR A 152 -8.26 0.84 15.95
CA TYR A 152 -7.49 -0.17 15.22
C TYR A 152 -8.03 -1.59 15.51
N TRP A 153 -8.25 -2.38 14.46
CA TRP A 153 -8.82 -3.74 14.52
C TRP A 153 -10.15 -3.83 15.29
N PRO A 154 -11.21 -3.13 14.82
CA PRO A 154 -12.48 -3.11 15.52
C PRO A 154 -13.22 -4.44 15.39
N SER A 155 -14.03 -4.80 16.39
CA SER A 155 -14.89 -5.98 16.36
C SER A 155 -16.33 -5.54 16.64
N TYR A 156 -17.32 -6.14 15.96
CA TYR A 156 -18.73 -5.80 16.19
C TYR A 156 -19.13 -5.92 17.67
N SER A 157 -18.58 -6.93 18.37
CA SER A 157 -18.87 -7.21 19.76
C SER A 157 -18.34 -6.16 20.76
N SER A 158 -17.28 -5.42 20.40
CA SER A 158 -16.66 -4.38 21.23
C SER A 158 -17.06 -2.95 20.83
N LEU A 159 -17.82 -2.80 19.74
CA LEU A 159 -18.39 -1.52 19.33
C LEU A 159 -19.35 -0.98 20.40
N SER A 160 -19.35 0.34 20.55
CA SER A 160 -20.38 1.02 21.34
C SER A 160 -21.77 0.81 20.74
N LYS A 161 -22.80 1.10 21.53
CA LYS A 161 -24.19 1.07 21.06
C LYS A 161 -24.40 1.96 19.82
N GLU A 162 -23.80 3.14 19.83
CA GLU A 162 -23.90 4.13 18.75
C GLU A 162 -23.15 3.65 17.50
N CYS A 163 -21.95 3.10 17.65
CA CYS A 163 -21.19 2.54 16.55
C CYS A 163 -21.85 1.29 15.94
N ARG A 164 -22.47 0.41 16.75
CA ARG A 164 -23.27 -0.72 16.22
C ARG A 164 -24.44 -0.22 15.39
N GLY A 165 -25.15 0.80 15.86
CA GLY A 165 -26.24 1.41 15.10
C GLY A 165 -25.78 1.97 13.76
N ALA A 166 -24.69 2.74 13.75
CA ALA A 166 -24.10 3.30 12.53
C ALA A 166 -23.61 2.20 11.56
N TYR A 167 -22.99 1.13 12.06
CA TYR A 167 -22.59 -0.02 11.25
C TYR A 167 -23.79 -0.72 10.60
N LEU A 168 -24.87 -0.94 11.36
CA LEU A 168 -26.09 -1.55 10.84
C LEU A 168 -26.81 -0.64 9.83
N ASP A 169 -26.80 0.69 10.05
CA ASP A 169 -27.31 1.67 9.09
C ASP A 169 -26.50 1.61 7.77
N TRP A 170 -25.16 1.52 7.85
CA TRP A 170 -24.32 1.33 6.68
C TRP A 170 -24.59 -0.01 5.97
N LEU A 171 -24.76 -1.12 6.70
CA LEU A 171 -25.09 -2.43 6.11
C LEU A 171 -26.45 -2.46 5.42
N ALA A 172 -27.42 -1.68 5.91
CA ALA A 172 -28.74 -1.51 5.30
C ALA A 172 -28.73 -0.59 4.07
N SER A 173 -27.65 0.15 3.84
CA SER A 173 -27.45 1.01 2.67
C SER A 173 -26.90 0.22 1.45
N ASP A 174 -26.47 0.95 0.42
CA ASP A 174 -25.77 0.37 -0.74
C ASP A 174 -24.29 0.01 -0.46
N ARG A 175 -23.78 0.34 0.73
CA ARG A 175 -22.39 0.10 1.17
C ARG A 175 -21.35 0.74 0.23
N SER A 176 -21.68 1.88 -0.37
CA SER A 176 -20.87 2.51 -1.42
C SER A 176 -20.45 3.96 -1.12
N ASP A 177 -20.80 4.52 0.04
CA ASP A 177 -20.36 5.85 0.44
C ASP A 177 -18.84 5.87 0.73
N PRO A 178 -18.01 6.57 -0.07
CA PRO A 178 -16.56 6.62 0.12
C PRO A 178 -16.12 7.33 1.40
N ASN A 179 -17.01 8.09 2.05
CA ASN A 179 -16.75 8.75 3.33
C ASN A 179 -17.04 7.86 4.54
N THR A 180 -17.49 6.62 4.32
CA THR A 180 -17.73 5.66 5.41
C THR A 180 -16.45 5.50 6.24
N PRO A 181 -16.53 5.64 7.58
CA PRO A 181 -15.42 5.33 8.48
C PRO A 181 -14.88 3.92 8.23
N ILE A 182 -13.60 3.81 7.92
CA ILE A 182 -13.03 2.57 7.36
C ILE A 182 -13.15 1.35 8.29
N GLY A 183 -13.23 1.57 9.61
CA GLY A 183 -13.42 0.48 10.58
C GLY A 183 -14.67 -0.35 10.31
N TYR A 184 -15.77 0.28 9.85
CA TYR A 184 -16.98 -0.44 9.47
C TYR A 184 -16.78 -1.35 8.26
N VAL A 185 -16.06 -0.83 7.26
CA VAL A 185 -15.70 -1.61 6.06
C VAL A 185 -14.81 -2.80 6.45
N PHE A 186 -13.89 -2.62 7.41
CA PHE A 186 -13.06 -3.70 7.92
C PHE A 186 -13.87 -4.80 8.62
N ILE A 187 -14.82 -4.46 9.51
CA ILE A 187 -15.66 -5.47 10.18
C ILE A 187 -16.40 -6.34 9.15
N TYR A 188 -16.95 -5.72 8.11
CA TYR A 188 -17.61 -6.44 7.02
C TYR A 188 -16.61 -7.30 6.22
N PHE A 189 -15.45 -6.73 5.90
CA PHE A 189 -14.37 -7.42 5.19
C PHE A 189 -13.83 -8.65 5.93
N TYR A 190 -13.75 -8.60 7.26
CA TYR A 190 -13.32 -9.73 8.10
C TYR A 190 -14.18 -10.97 7.90
N GLY A 191 -15.48 -10.78 7.63
CA GLY A 191 -16.40 -11.87 7.31
C GLY A 191 -16.02 -12.61 6.03
N PHE A 192 -15.56 -11.88 5.00
CA PHE A 192 -15.07 -12.49 3.75
C PHE A 192 -13.81 -13.29 3.98
N GLU A 193 -12.84 -12.70 4.69
CA GLU A 193 -11.59 -13.38 5.01
C GLU A 193 -11.88 -14.69 5.75
N ARG A 194 -12.71 -14.64 6.79
CA ARG A 194 -13.12 -15.84 7.50
C ARG A 194 -13.77 -16.85 6.56
N ARG A 195 -14.78 -16.44 5.79
CA ARG A 195 -15.58 -17.34 4.95
C ARG A 195 -14.72 -18.13 3.97
N ILE A 196 -13.75 -17.47 3.34
CA ILE A 196 -12.84 -18.10 2.38
C ILE A 196 -11.76 -18.92 3.10
N ILE A 197 -11.14 -18.40 4.15
CA ILE A 197 -10.00 -19.05 4.82
C ILE A 197 -10.43 -20.30 5.58
N GLU A 198 -11.53 -20.24 6.34
CA GLU A 198 -12.07 -21.39 7.08
C GLU A 198 -12.43 -22.56 6.14
N ASN A 199 -12.82 -22.23 4.90
CA ASN A 199 -13.32 -23.18 3.91
C ASN A 199 -12.36 -23.39 2.74
N GLN A 200 -11.09 -23.04 2.89
CA GLN A 200 -10.13 -23.11 1.79
C GLN A 200 -9.96 -24.51 1.18
N THR A 201 -10.16 -25.58 1.98
CA THR A 201 -10.12 -26.98 1.55
C THR A 201 -11.48 -27.65 1.46
N SER A 202 -12.56 -26.94 1.82
CA SER A 202 -13.92 -27.50 1.88
C SER A 202 -14.72 -27.11 0.64
N SER A 203 -15.67 -27.97 0.25
CA SER A 203 -16.66 -27.65 -0.79
C SER A 203 -17.83 -26.81 -0.26
N GLN A 204 -17.74 -26.25 0.96
CA GLN A 204 -18.85 -25.49 1.57
C GLN A 204 -19.08 -24.13 0.92
N VAL A 205 -18.06 -23.55 0.27
CA VAL A 205 -18.20 -22.31 -0.51
C VAL A 205 -18.32 -22.70 -1.98
N SER A 206 -19.52 -22.55 -2.53
CA SER A 206 -19.77 -22.80 -3.96
C SER A 206 -18.97 -21.84 -4.85
N ASP A 207 -18.77 -22.19 -6.12
CA ASP A 207 -18.06 -21.30 -7.06
C ASP A 207 -18.80 -19.98 -7.31
N LEU A 208 -20.14 -20.02 -7.27
CA LEU A 208 -20.98 -18.82 -7.36
C LEU A 208 -20.73 -17.91 -6.15
N GLU A 209 -20.78 -18.46 -4.94
CA GLU A 209 -20.53 -17.69 -3.70
C GLU A 209 -19.09 -17.14 -3.67
N PHE A 210 -18.11 -17.97 -4.03
CA PHE A 210 -16.69 -17.57 -4.10
C PHE A 210 -16.49 -16.40 -5.06
N THR A 211 -17.09 -16.47 -6.24
CA THR A 211 -17.04 -15.40 -7.24
C THR A 211 -17.77 -14.14 -6.77
N THR A 212 -18.89 -14.31 -6.07
CA THR A 212 -19.68 -13.19 -5.51
C THR A 212 -18.87 -12.43 -4.46
N ILE A 213 -18.20 -13.16 -3.54
CA ILE A 213 -17.29 -12.56 -2.56
C ILE A 213 -16.14 -11.83 -3.25
N PHE A 214 -15.54 -12.42 -4.28
CA PHE A 214 -14.46 -11.79 -5.04
C PHE A 214 -14.89 -10.45 -5.67
N GLU A 215 -16.04 -10.43 -6.34
CA GLU A 215 -16.54 -9.20 -6.99
C GLU A 215 -16.94 -8.14 -5.96
N GLU A 216 -17.47 -8.53 -4.80
CA GLU A 216 -17.78 -7.60 -3.71
C GLU A 216 -16.50 -7.00 -3.11
N VAL A 217 -15.46 -7.79 -2.86
CA VAL A 217 -14.16 -7.27 -2.40
C VAL A 217 -13.55 -6.34 -3.45
N LEU A 218 -13.65 -6.68 -4.74
CA LEU A 218 -13.17 -5.82 -5.82
C LEU A 218 -13.95 -4.50 -5.88
N ARG A 219 -15.26 -4.52 -5.65
CA ARG A 219 -16.09 -3.31 -5.54
C ARG A 219 -15.66 -2.46 -4.35
N LEU A 220 -15.53 -3.05 -3.15
CA LEU A 220 -15.06 -2.34 -1.97
C LEU A 220 -13.67 -1.73 -2.18
N HIS A 221 -12.75 -2.46 -2.81
CA HIS A 221 -11.43 -1.93 -3.14
C HIS A 221 -11.55 -0.65 -3.99
N LYS A 222 -12.39 -0.64 -5.03
CA LYS A 222 -12.57 0.53 -5.89
C LYS A 222 -13.11 1.75 -5.13
N VAL A 223 -14.02 1.53 -4.19
CA VAL A 223 -14.62 2.61 -3.39
C VAL A 223 -13.65 3.13 -2.32
N PHE A 224 -12.92 2.24 -1.65
CA PHE A 224 -12.18 2.55 -0.42
C PHE A 224 -10.64 2.50 -0.58
N ASN A 225 -10.09 2.43 -1.80
CA ASN A 225 -8.63 2.35 -2.02
C ASN A 225 -7.84 3.60 -1.60
N THR A 226 -8.51 4.71 -1.27
CA THR A 226 -7.85 5.91 -0.73
C THR A 226 -7.26 5.62 0.65
N ASN A 227 -7.87 4.70 1.42
CA ASN A 227 -7.30 4.20 2.65
C ASN A 227 -6.17 3.21 2.35
N ARG A 228 -4.93 3.59 2.71
CA ARG A 228 -3.72 2.80 2.40
C ARG A 228 -3.77 1.36 2.94
N SER A 229 -4.26 1.17 4.16
CA SER A 229 -4.32 -0.15 4.78
C SER A 229 -5.34 -1.03 4.07
N PHE A 230 -6.57 -0.53 3.88
CA PHE A 230 -7.62 -1.28 3.21
C PHE A 230 -7.25 -1.61 1.76
N ARG A 231 -6.60 -0.69 1.04
CA ARG A 231 -6.07 -0.92 -0.31
C ARG A 231 -5.14 -2.13 -0.35
N GLY A 232 -4.23 -2.26 0.62
CA GLY A 232 -3.31 -3.39 0.71
C GLY A 232 -4.02 -4.70 1.04
N TYR A 233 -4.82 -4.73 2.10
CA TYR A 233 -5.50 -5.95 2.54
C TYR A 233 -6.50 -6.48 1.51
N SER A 234 -7.33 -5.62 0.93
CA SER A 234 -8.30 -6.04 -0.09
C SER A 234 -7.62 -6.60 -1.34
N ALA A 235 -6.53 -5.99 -1.80
CA ALA A 235 -5.79 -6.48 -2.96
C ALA A 235 -5.05 -7.79 -2.68
N ASN A 236 -4.42 -7.92 -1.51
CA ASN A 236 -3.80 -9.18 -1.08
C ASN A 236 -4.82 -10.32 -0.94
N PHE A 237 -6.04 -10.01 -0.48
CA PHE A 237 -7.11 -11.01 -0.35
C PHE A 237 -7.64 -11.46 -1.72
N LEU A 238 -7.81 -10.54 -2.67
CA LEU A 238 -8.16 -10.89 -4.06
C LEU A 238 -7.08 -11.80 -4.68
N GLU A 239 -5.81 -11.52 -4.42
CA GLU A 239 -4.70 -12.37 -4.85
C GLU A 239 -4.76 -13.76 -4.19
N LEU A 240 -4.99 -13.85 -2.88
CA LEU A 240 -5.19 -15.11 -2.17
C LEU A 240 -6.31 -15.94 -2.83
N MET A 241 -7.47 -15.33 -3.09
CA MET A 241 -8.59 -16.01 -3.73
C MET A 241 -8.21 -16.56 -5.11
N ALA A 242 -7.47 -15.81 -5.92
CA ALA A 242 -6.98 -16.24 -7.23
C ALA A 242 -5.99 -17.41 -7.13
N LEU A 243 -5.18 -17.47 -6.07
CA LEU A 243 -4.28 -18.60 -5.82
C LEU A 243 -5.01 -19.85 -5.32
N LEU A 244 -6.10 -19.68 -4.58
CA LEU A 244 -6.92 -20.79 -4.08
C LEU A 244 -7.74 -21.46 -5.20
N ARG A 245 -8.29 -20.69 -6.14
CA ARG A 245 -9.09 -21.21 -7.27
C ARG A 245 -8.70 -20.55 -8.61
N PRO A 246 -7.50 -20.85 -9.14
CA PRO A 246 -6.96 -20.16 -10.32
C PRO A 246 -7.80 -20.34 -11.58
N THR A 247 -8.37 -21.54 -11.80
CA THR A 247 -9.21 -21.82 -12.98
C THR A 247 -10.52 -21.04 -12.96
N LEU A 248 -11.14 -20.88 -11.78
CA LEU A 248 -12.39 -20.13 -11.61
C LEU A 248 -12.20 -18.63 -11.87
N LEU A 249 -11.04 -18.10 -11.48
CA LEU A 249 -10.75 -16.66 -11.51
C LEU A 249 -9.83 -16.22 -12.66
N GLU A 250 -9.49 -17.11 -13.60
CA GLU A 250 -8.55 -16.82 -14.70
C GLU A 250 -8.88 -15.52 -15.45
N GLN A 251 -10.15 -15.32 -15.83
CA GLN A 251 -10.63 -14.13 -16.54
C GLN A 251 -10.69 -12.86 -15.67
N ARG A 252 -10.46 -12.99 -14.36
CA ARG A 252 -10.52 -11.91 -13.36
C ARG A 252 -9.14 -11.50 -12.86
N ILE A 253 -8.08 -12.26 -13.15
CA ILE A 253 -6.71 -11.96 -12.70
C ILE A 253 -6.30 -10.55 -13.11
N ALA A 254 -6.62 -10.12 -14.34
CA ALA A 254 -6.31 -8.78 -14.84
C ALA A 254 -7.03 -7.63 -14.11
N LYS A 255 -8.06 -7.93 -13.30
CA LYS A 255 -8.77 -6.95 -12.47
C LYS A 255 -8.18 -6.81 -11.08
N ILE A 256 -7.30 -7.72 -10.66
CA ILE A 256 -6.69 -7.70 -9.33
C ILE A 256 -5.77 -6.49 -9.26
N PRO A 257 -5.92 -5.61 -8.25
CA PRO A 257 -5.03 -4.47 -8.07
C PRO A 257 -3.61 -4.92 -7.78
N ASP A 258 -2.62 -4.22 -8.33
CA ASP A 258 -1.21 -4.47 -8.03
C ASP A 258 -0.92 -4.28 -6.53
N THR A 259 -0.14 -5.20 -5.96
CA THR A 259 0.31 -5.16 -4.56
C THR A 259 1.83 -5.17 -4.49
N ASN A 260 2.36 -4.67 -3.37
CA ASN A 260 3.74 -4.93 -3.00
C ASN A 260 3.76 -6.20 -2.15
N ASN A 261 4.75 -7.07 -2.36
CA ASN A 261 4.89 -8.42 -1.82
C ASN A 261 3.84 -9.41 -2.35
N ALA A 262 3.53 -9.33 -3.64
CA ALA A 262 2.59 -10.23 -4.30
C ALA A 262 2.97 -11.71 -4.11
N LEU A 263 2.05 -12.52 -3.59
CA LEU A 263 2.23 -13.97 -3.45
C LEU A 263 2.38 -14.66 -4.81
N SER A 264 1.63 -14.17 -5.81
CA SER A 264 1.66 -14.62 -7.19
C SER A 264 3.01 -14.35 -7.86
N PHE A 265 3.68 -13.24 -7.52
CA PHE A 265 5.04 -12.96 -7.99
C PHE A 265 6.01 -14.05 -7.54
N LYS A 266 6.02 -14.40 -6.25
CA LYS A 266 6.93 -15.43 -5.73
C LYS A 266 6.71 -16.78 -6.40
N LEU A 267 5.44 -17.13 -6.63
CA LEU A 267 5.06 -18.35 -7.35
C LEU A 267 5.52 -18.32 -8.82
N LYS A 268 5.28 -17.21 -9.55
CA LYS A 268 5.71 -16.99 -10.94
C LYS A 268 7.24 -17.09 -11.04
N LEU A 269 7.96 -16.48 -10.10
CA LEU A 269 9.42 -16.51 -10.04
C LEU A 269 9.95 -17.94 -9.83
N ALA A 270 9.41 -18.65 -8.84
CA ALA A 270 9.82 -20.01 -8.55
C ALA A 270 9.56 -20.95 -9.74
N LYS A 271 8.37 -20.91 -10.35
CA LYS A 271 8.02 -21.72 -11.54
C LYS A 271 8.91 -21.40 -12.74
N THR A 272 9.20 -20.13 -12.99
CA THR A 272 10.11 -19.70 -14.06
C THR A 272 11.48 -20.33 -13.92
N ILE A 273 12.05 -20.28 -12.69
CA ILE A 273 13.40 -20.78 -12.41
C ILE A 273 13.46 -22.31 -12.43
N VAL A 274 12.47 -23.00 -11.88
CA VAL A 274 12.40 -24.48 -11.93
C VAL A 274 12.30 -24.99 -13.37
N ASN A 275 11.56 -24.28 -14.23
CA ASN A 275 11.43 -24.61 -15.65
C ASN A 275 12.68 -24.26 -16.49
N GLY A 276 13.77 -23.81 -15.85
CA GLY A 276 15.01 -23.42 -16.51
C GLY A 276 14.89 -22.17 -17.39
N GLN A 277 13.80 -21.41 -17.27
CA GLN A 277 13.58 -20.20 -18.05
C GLN A 277 14.35 -19.02 -17.42
N PRO A 278 14.92 -18.12 -18.24
CA PRO A 278 15.56 -16.91 -17.73
C PRO A 278 14.51 -15.97 -17.13
N VAL A 279 14.89 -15.25 -16.07
CA VAL A 279 14.08 -14.17 -15.51
C VAL A 279 14.11 -12.98 -16.48
N GLY A 280 13.01 -12.76 -17.20
CA GLY A 280 12.85 -11.65 -18.15
C GLY A 280 12.62 -10.29 -17.47
N ALA A 281 12.53 -9.23 -18.27
CA ALA A 281 12.47 -7.85 -17.79
C ALA A 281 11.26 -7.57 -16.88
N GLU A 282 10.06 -8.03 -17.25
CA GLU A 282 8.84 -7.84 -16.47
C GLU A 282 8.98 -8.49 -15.07
N LEU A 283 9.34 -9.78 -15.03
CA LEU A 283 9.51 -10.52 -13.78
C LEU A 283 10.69 -9.98 -12.93
N ALA A 284 11.73 -9.45 -13.57
CA ALA A 284 12.82 -8.78 -12.89
C ALA A 284 12.38 -7.45 -12.24
N LEU A 285 11.49 -6.70 -12.89
CA LEU A 285 10.90 -5.49 -12.33
C LEU A 285 10.00 -5.82 -11.14
N ASP A 286 9.17 -6.86 -11.23
CA ASP A 286 8.36 -7.34 -10.11
C ASP A 286 9.27 -7.73 -8.93
N TRP A 287 10.38 -8.44 -9.20
CA TRP A 287 11.35 -8.78 -8.16
C TRP A 287 11.99 -7.57 -7.48
N LEU A 288 12.25 -6.49 -8.23
CA LEU A 288 12.72 -5.23 -7.64
C LEU A 288 11.64 -4.51 -6.79
N LYS A 289 10.36 -4.68 -7.12
CA LYS A 289 9.25 -4.07 -6.37
C LYS A 289 8.98 -4.83 -5.06
N ASP A 290 9.23 -6.13 -5.06
CA ASP A 290 8.89 -7.05 -3.96
C ASP A 290 10.08 -7.42 -3.05
N THR A 291 11.23 -6.75 -3.19
CA THR A 291 12.41 -6.98 -2.34
C THR A 291 12.54 -5.94 -1.22
N PHE A 292 13.07 -6.35 -0.06
CA PHE A 292 13.44 -5.44 1.03
C PHE A 292 14.81 -4.78 0.83
N GLU A 293 15.63 -5.28 -0.11
CA GLU A 293 16.99 -4.78 -0.34
C GLU A 293 17.00 -3.45 -1.12
N TYR A 294 15.89 -3.09 -1.76
CA TYR A 294 15.79 -1.90 -2.59
C TYR A 294 14.40 -1.27 -2.54
N SER A 295 14.36 0.05 -2.59
CA SER A 295 13.12 0.81 -2.76
C SER A 295 13.26 1.75 -3.94
N LEU A 296 12.27 1.74 -4.83
CA LEU A 296 12.25 2.60 -6.01
C LEU A 296 12.41 4.09 -5.62
N LYS A 297 13.32 4.79 -6.29
CA LYS A 297 13.50 6.24 -6.09
C LYS A 297 12.28 7.03 -6.60
N THR A 298 12.14 8.28 -6.19
CA THR A 298 11.00 9.15 -6.57
C THR A 298 10.76 9.24 -8.08
N PRO A 299 11.78 9.30 -8.96
CA PRO A 299 11.55 9.29 -10.40
C PRO A 299 10.81 8.06 -10.89
N ALA A 300 11.22 6.88 -10.43
CA ALA A 300 10.58 5.61 -10.76
C ALA A 300 9.13 5.54 -10.27
N ARG A 301 8.85 6.03 -9.05
CA ARG A 301 7.50 6.05 -8.48
C ARG A 301 6.55 7.05 -9.17
N ARG A 302 7.02 8.28 -9.42
CA ARG A 302 6.20 9.34 -10.04
C ARG A 302 5.94 9.07 -11.52
N CYS A 303 6.89 8.42 -12.19
CA CYS A 303 6.88 8.17 -13.63
C CYS A 303 6.85 6.66 -13.89
N GLU A 304 5.95 5.92 -13.23
CA GLU A 304 5.97 4.46 -13.25
C GLU A 304 5.88 3.87 -14.66
N LYS A 305 5.00 4.41 -15.51
CA LYS A 305 4.81 3.93 -16.88
C LYS A 305 6.09 4.11 -17.71
N GLU A 306 6.68 5.30 -17.59
CA GLU A 306 7.92 5.66 -18.28
C GLU A 306 9.11 4.86 -17.75
N PHE A 307 9.17 4.65 -16.43
CA PHE A 307 10.18 3.85 -15.76
C PHE A 307 10.12 2.38 -16.16
N ARG A 308 8.93 1.76 -16.20
CA ARG A 308 8.74 0.37 -16.63
C ARG A 308 9.32 0.15 -18.04
N LYS A 309 8.94 0.99 -18.99
CA LYS A 309 9.45 0.94 -20.37
C LYS A 309 10.97 1.10 -20.43
N LEU A 310 11.50 2.12 -19.76
CA LEU A 310 12.94 2.37 -19.76
C LEU A 310 13.70 1.22 -19.11
N PHE A 311 13.17 0.67 -18.03
CA PHE A 311 13.73 -0.49 -17.36
C PHE A 311 13.78 -1.70 -18.31
N GLU A 312 12.71 -1.99 -19.04
CA GLU A 312 12.67 -3.07 -20.03
C GLU A 312 13.74 -2.90 -21.12
N ILE A 313 13.90 -1.68 -21.62
CA ILE A 313 14.93 -1.34 -22.63
C ILE A 313 16.33 -1.57 -22.06
N ARG A 314 16.66 -0.95 -20.93
CA ARG A 314 17.99 -1.02 -20.30
C ARG A 314 18.32 -2.43 -19.82
N PHE A 315 17.32 -3.15 -19.32
CA PHE A 315 17.43 -4.56 -18.94
C PHE A 315 17.79 -5.42 -20.15
N SER A 316 17.04 -5.29 -21.26
CA SER A 316 17.25 -6.07 -22.47
C SER A 316 18.61 -5.78 -23.12
N GLN A 317 19.07 -4.54 -23.07
CA GLN A 317 20.41 -4.15 -23.52
C GLN A 317 21.52 -4.87 -22.73
N LYS A 318 21.33 -5.06 -21.41
CA LYS A 318 22.36 -5.65 -20.54
C LYS A 318 22.28 -7.18 -20.44
N PHE A 319 21.08 -7.75 -20.41
CA PHE A 319 20.84 -9.17 -20.12
C PHE A 319 20.17 -9.92 -21.26
N GLY A 320 19.89 -9.27 -22.39
CA GLY A 320 19.22 -9.88 -23.54
C GLY A 320 17.87 -10.47 -23.14
N LYS A 321 17.72 -11.79 -23.29
CA LYS A 321 16.49 -12.52 -22.98
C LYS A 321 16.20 -12.66 -21.47
N GLY A 322 17.17 -12.39 -20.59
CA GLY A 322 16.97 -12.40 -19.15
C GLY A 322 18.15 -12.93 -18.32
N ILE A 323 17.95 -12.99 -17.00
CA ILE A 323 18.97 -13.46 -16.05
C ILE A 323 18.72 -14.93 -15.74
N SER A 324 19.72 -15.79 -15.97
CA SER A 324 19.68 -17.19 -15.50
C SER A 324 19.94 -17.24 -13.99
N VAL A 325 19.03 -17.87 -13.26
CA VAL A 325 19.09 -18.05 -11.80
C VAL A 325 18.90 -19.53 -11.53
N LYS A 326 19.73 -20.10 -10.65
CA LYS A 326 19.60 -21.51 -10.24
C LYS A 326 18.63 -21.64 -9.06
N PRO A 327 17.86 -22.73 -8.97
CA PRO A 327 17.07 -23.06 -7.78
C PRO A 327 17.93 -23.03 -6.51
N ASN A 328 17.43 -22.41 -5.45
CA ASN A 328 18.02 -22.47 -4.11
C ASN A 328 17.37 -23.58 -3.26
N LYS A 329 17.95 -23.85 -2.08
CA LYS A 329 17.48 -24.92 -1.18
C LYS A 329 16.31 -24.51 -0.29
N THR A 330 16.06 -23.21 -0.09
CA THR A 330 14.97 -22.73 0.75
C THR A 330 13.64 -23.01 0.07
N LYS A 331 12.69 -23.61 0.78
CA LYS A 331 11.34 -23.88 0.25
C LYS A 331 10.51 -22.60 0.22
N LEU A 332 9.69 -22.45 -0.82
CA LEU A 332 8.71 -21.39 -0.96
C LEU A 332 7.63 -21.51 0.10
N ARG A 333 7.44 -20.42 0.86
CA ARG A 333 6.33 -20.27 1.79
C ARG A 333 5.50 -19.07 1.36
N LEU A 334 4.25 -19.33 0.99
CA LEU A 334 3.28 -18.31 0.64
C LEU A 334 2.37 -18.05 1.84
N SER A 335 2.77 -17.08 2.66
CA SER A 335 2.03 -16.72 3.89
C SER A 335 1.13 -15.51 3.65
N TYR A 336 -0.18 -15.69 3.77
CA TYR A 336 -1.16 -14.62 3.76
C TYR A 336 -1.38 -14.07 5.18
N HIS A 337 -1.37 -12.75 5.31
CA HIS A 337 -1.64 -12.05 6.57
C HIS A 337 -3.00 -11.37 6.49
N ALA A 338 -3.94 -11.84 7.31
CA ALA A 338 -5.30 -11.32 7.31
C ALA A 338 -5.40 -9.89 7.86
N ALA A 339 -6.45 -9.17 7.45
CA ALA A 339 -6.81 -7.90 8.07
C ALA A 339 -7.53 -8.11 9.41
N SER A 340 -8.31 -9.19 9.50
CA SER A 340 -9.02 -9.60 10.70
C SER A 340 -8.05 -10.03 11.79
N ASN A 341 -8.21 -9.47 12.99
CA ASN A 341 -7.51 -9.92 14.20
C ASN A 341 -8.02 -11.27 14.72
N GLY A 342 -9.12 -11.80 14.17
CA GLY A 342 -9.65 -13.11 14.53
C GLY A 342 -9.06 -14.26 13.71
N ILE A 343 -8.07 -14.00 12.85
CA ILE A 343 -7.48 -14.98 11.95
C ILE A 343 -5.95 -14.90 12.08
N ASN A 344 -5.32 -16.03 12.42
CA ASN A 344 -3.88 -16.16 12.28
C ASN A 344 -3.50 -16.16 10.79
N GLY A 345 -2.33 -15.62 10.44
CA GLY A 345 -1.81 -15.73 9.08
C GLY A 345 -1.82 -17.19 8.60
N ILE A 346 -2.19 -17.42 7.34
CA ILE A 346 -2.28 -18.76 6.76
C ILE A 346 -1.16 -19.02 5.76
N ASP A 347 -0.74 -20.27 5.65
CA ASP A 347 0.21 -20.72 4.63
C ASP A 347 -0.52 -21.48 3.51
N LEU A 348 -0.23 -21.11 2.27
CA LEU A 348 -0.73 -21.82 1.09
C LEU A 348 0.23 -22.97 0.74
N ASN A 349 -0.28 -24.20 0.83
CA ASN A 349 0.44 -25.41 0.44
C ASN A 349 0.14 -25.75 -1.02
N LEU A 350 0.75 -25.01 -1.97
CA LEU A 350 0.49 -25.22 -3.40
C LEU A 350 1.40 -26.30 -3.98
N GLU A 351 2.72 -26.19 -3.83
CA GLU A 351 3.71 -27.13 -4.39
C GLU A 351 5.05 -27.01 -3.62
N GLU A 352 5.89 -28.06 -3.58
CA GLU A 352 7.26 -27.97 -3.06
C GLU A 352 8.18 -27.25 -4.05
N LEU A 353 8.14 -25.92 -4.05
CA LEU A 353 8.98 -25.07 -4.89
C LEU A 353 10.12 -24.44 -4.08
N PRO A 354 11.26 -24.07 -4.72
CA PRO A 354 12.26 -23.24 -4.08
C PRO A 354 11.74 -21.80 -3.89
N ASP A 355 12.35 -21.04 -2.99
CA ASP A 355 12.12 -19.60 -2.82
C ASP A 355 13.29 -18.75 -3.35
N PRO A 356 13.38 -18.47 -4.66
CA PRO A 356 14.40 -17.59 -5.19
C PRO A 356 14.24 -16.14 -4.74
N SER A 357 13.07 -15.72 -4.25
CA SER A 357 12.81 -14.30 -3.95
C SER A 357 13.75 -13.72 -2.88
N ILE A 358 14.30 -14.58 -2.02
CA ILE A 358 15.26 -14.24 -0.97
C ILE A 358 16.69 -13.97 -1.49
N LEU A 359 16.98 -14.28 -2.76
CA LEU A 359 18.33 -14.20 -3.30
C LEU A 359 18.76 -12.76 -3.56
N LYS A 360 19.84 -12.32 -2.91
CA LYS A 360 20.42 -10.98 -3.10
C LYS A 360 21.21 -10.84 -4.41
N GLY A 361 21.82 -11.93 -4.89
CA GLY A 361 22.70 -11.91 -6.07
C GLY A 361 22.04 -11.34 -7.33
N PRO A 362 20.86 -11.85 -7.73
CA PRO A 362 20.09 -11.30 -8.85
C PRO A 362 19.66 -9.85 -8.59
N ILE A 363 19.14 -9.52 -7.40
CA ILE A 363 18.74 -8.16 -7.04
C ILE A 363 19.89 -7.16 -7.19
N ASN A 364 21.10 -7.50 -6.74
CA ASN A 364 22.28 -6.64 -6.88
C ASN A 364 22.65 -6.36 -8.35
N LYS A 365 22.24 -7.22 -9.30
CA LYS A 365 22.41 -6.98 -10.74
C LYS A 365 21.34 -6.05 -11.32
N LEU A 366 20.15 -6.05 -10.72
CA LEU A 366 18.98 -5.27 -11.14
C LEU A 366 19.01 -3.84 -10.60
N ILE A 367 19.48 -3.63 -9.36
CA ILE A 367 19.58 -2.30 -8.73
C ILE A 367 20.27 -1.27 -9.64
N PRO A 368 21.45 -1.54 -10.23
CA PRO A 368 22.10 -0.56 -11.11
C PRO A 368 21.26 -0.16 -12.32
N ILE A 369 20.44 -1.07 -12.87
CA ILE A 369 19.53 -0.75 -13.98
C ILE A 369 18.41 0.18 -13.50
N ALA A 370 17.81 -0.12 -12.34
CA ALA A 370 16.78 0.73 -11.76
C ALA A 370 17.31 2.13 -11.42
N GLU A 371 18.53 2.22 -10.88
CA GLU A 371 19.17 3.50 -10.57
C GLU A 371 19.49 4.31 -11.82
N GLN A 372 20.01 3.66 -12.87
CA GLN A 372 20.22 4.29 -14.17
C GLN A 372 18.90 4.86 -14.73
N CYS A 373 17.83 4.05 -14.73
CA CYS A 373 16.53 4.51 -15.23
C CYS A 373 15.99 5.68 -14.40
N ALA A 374 16.17 5.65 -13.07
CA ALA A 374 15.74 6.74 -12.20
C ALA A 374 16.54 8.04 -12.46
N GLU A 375 17.83 7.93 -12.75
CA GLU A 375 18.68 9.08 -13.09
C GLU A 375 18.28 9.69 -14.43
N GLU A 376 18.08 8.86 -15.46
CA GLU A 376 17.63 9.30 -16.78
C GLU A 376 16.23 9.97 -16.75
N LEU A 377 15.35 9.53 -15.83
CA LEU A 377 14.03 10.12 -15.61
C LEU A 377 14.01 11.26 -14.58
N SER A 378 15.15 11.62 -13.98
CA SER A 378 15.22 12.57 -12.87
C SER A 378 14.65 13.95 -13.24
N SER A 379 15.02 14.46 -14.42
CA SER A 379 14.59 15.75 -14.92
C SER A 379 13.10 15.77 -15.27
N TYR A 380 12.62 14.72 -15.93
CA TYR A 380 11.20 14.53 -16.24
C TYR A 380 10.36 14.45 -14.95
N SER A 381 10.79 13.63 -13.99
CA SER A 381 10.13 13.52 -12.68
C SER A 381 10.11 14.84 -11.91
N ARG A 382 11.20 15.62 -11.95
CA ARG A 382 11.27 16.93 -11.29
C ARG A 382 10.31 17.93 -11.92
N TYR A 383 10.10 17.86 -13.24
CA TYR A 383 9.12 18.68 -13.94
C TYR A 383 7.70 18.36 -13.46
N LEU A 384 7.31 17.09 -13.50
CA LEU A 384 5.99 16.61 -13.04
C LEU A 384 5.73 16.78 -11.54
N GLY A 385 6.77 17.06 -10.75
CA GLY A 385 6.63 17.35 -9.32
C GLY A 385 6.16 18.78 -9.02
N LYS A 386 6.00 19.64 -10.04
CA LYS A 386 5.55 21.03 -9.88
C LYS A 386 4.04 21.14 -10.04
N ALA A 387 3.44 22.15 -9.39
CA ALA A 387 2.04 22.51 -9.62
C ALA A 387 1.81 22.91 -11.09
N ASP A 388 0.60 22.64 -11.59
CA ASP A 388 0.13 23.03 -12.92
C ASP A 388 0.98 22.52 -14.09
N THR A 389 1.60 21.35 -13.94
CA THR A 389 2.34 20.66 -15.01
C THR A 389 1.63 19.38 -15.45
N SER A 390 1.78 19.02 -16.72
CA SER A 390 1.18 17.82 -17.30
C SER A 390 2.22 16.95 -18.00
N LYS A 391 1.94 15.64 -18.05
CA LYS A 391 2.73 14.67 -18.84
C LYS A 391 2.70 14.98 -20.34
N ASN A 392 1.66 15.68 -20.79
CA ASN A 392 1.44 16.04 -22.18
C ASN A 392 2.09 17.37 -22.57
N ASP A 393 2.68 18.10 -21.61
CA ASP A 393 3.41 19.33 -21.92
C ASP A 393 4.59 19.02 -22.83
N ILE A 394 4.84 19.85 -23.84
CA ILE A 394 6.01 19.68 -24.69
C ILE A 394 7.30 19.72 -23.87
N ALA A 395 7.39 20.60 -22.86
CA ALA A 395 8.54 20.62 -21.95
C ALA A 395 8.73 19.29 -21.21
N ALA A 396 7.65 18.61 -20.82
CA ALA A 396 7.74 17.29 -20.20
C ALA A 396 8.27 16.26 -21.21
N LEU A 397 7.69 16.20 -22.40
CA LEU A 397 8.09 15.25 -23.44
C LEU A 397 9.54 15.44 -23.91
N MET A 398 10.03 16.68 -23.90
CA MET A 398 11.44 16.97 -24.20
C MET A 398 12.41 16.45 -23.14
N LEU A 399 11.97 16.25 -21.90
CA LEU A 399 12.78 15.72 -20.81
C LEU A 399 12.83 14.19 -20.80
N LEU A 400 12.01 13.50 -21.61
CA LEU A 400 12.05 12.04 -21.73
C LEU A 400 13.32 11.57 -22.47
N PRO A 401 13.90 10.43 -22.08
CA PRO A 401 14.90 9.72 -22.86
C PRO A 401 14.44 9.50 -24.32
N LYS A 402 15.39 9.48 -25.26
CA LYS A 402 15.09 9.44 -26.71
C LYS A 402 14.24 8.22 -27.07
N GLU A 403 14.53 7.09 -26.44
CA GLU A 403 13.83 5.82 -26.64
C GLU A 403 12.36 5.91 -26.24
N LEU A 404 12.02 6.70 -25.22
CA LEU A 404 10.63 6.93 -24.80
C LEU A 404 9.96 8.05 -25.60
N ALA A 405 10.72 9.06 -26.01
CA ALA A 405 10.21 10.21 -26.77
C ALA A 405 9.75 9.81 -28.17
N ASN A 406 10.41 8.83 -28.81
CA ASN A 406 10.05 8.36 -30.15
C ASN A 406 8.77 7.51 -30.18
N GLU A 407 8.45 6.79 -29.09
CA GLU A 407 7.20 6.03 -28.97
C GLU A 407 6.01 6.90 -28.55
N SER A 408 6.29 8.06 -27.97
CA SER A 408 5.26 9.01 -27.55
C SER A 408 4.74 9.72 -28.80
N ASN A 409 3.81 9.10 -29.53
CA ASN A 409 3.02 9.71 -30.62
C ASN A 409 2.15 10.86 -30.07
N SER A 410 2.80 11.88 -29.52
CA SER A 410 2.16 13.06 -28.98
C SER A 410 1.77 13.93 -30.15
N SER A 411 0.47 14.14 -30.33
CA SER A 411 -0.09 15.09 -31.29
C SER A 411 0.56 16.48 -31.15
N VAL A 412 0.99 16.84 -29.93
CA VAL A 412 1.66 18.11 -29.66
C VAL A 412 3.07 18.15 -30.27
N ILE A 413 3.82 17.05 -30.23
CA ILE A 413 5.13 16.94 -30.91
C ILE A 413 4.95 16.95 -32.42
N GLU A 414 3.99 16.21 -32.96
CA GLU A 414 3.73 16.17 -34.41
C GLU A 414 3.28 17.54 -34.95
N SER A 415 2.44 18.23 -34.19
CA SER A 415 2.01 19.60 -34.52
C SER A 415 3.19 20.56 -34.48
N PHE A 416 4.04 20.46 -33.46
CA PHE A 416 5.25 21.28 -33.36
C PHE A 416 6.24 20.98 -34.50
N LYS A 417 6.44 19.70 -34.86
CA LYS A 417 7.28 19.30 -36.00
C LYS A 417 6.75 19.89 -37.31
N SER A 418 5.46 19.74 -37.56
CA SER A 418 4.82 20.24 -38.78
C SER A 418 4.96 21.75 -38.90
N TRP A 419 4.74 22.46 -37.80
CA TRP A 419 4.98 23.89 -37.72
C TRP A 419 6.45 24.26 -37.94
N ALA A 420 7.40 23.59 -37.29
CA ALA A 420 8.83 23.86 -37.44
C ALA A 420 9.29 23.67 -38.90
N VAL A 421 8.82 22.61 -39.58
CA VAL A 421 9.08 22.37 -41.00
C VAL A 421 8.52 23.51 -41.86
N GLN A 422 7.29 23.96 -41.59
CA GLN A 422 6.69 25.10 -42.30
C GLN A 422 7.46 26.40 -42.09
N VAL A 423 7.95 26.67 -40.89
CA VAL A 423 8.76 27.87 -40.59
C VAL A 423 10.09 27.82 -41.36
N VAL A 424 10.73 26.65 -41.43
CA VAL A 424 11.96 26.47 -42.22
C VAL A 424 11.71 26.68 -43.71
N GLN A 425 10.62 26.11 -44.25
CA GLN A 425 10.29 26.18 -45.67
C GLN A 425 9.82 27.58 -46.11
N ASN A 426 9.01 28.25 -45.29
CA ASN A 426 8.33 29.48 -45.68
C ASN A 426 9.04 30.76 -45.22
N ASN A 427 9.77 30.69 -44.09
CA ASN A 427 10.34 31.86 -43.41
C ASN A 427 11.85 31.73 -43.14
N ASN A 428 12.57 30.87 -43.87
CA ASN A 428 14.00 30.59 -43.68
C ASN A 428 14.38 30.26 -42.21
N GLY A 429 13.47 29.62 -41.47
CA GLY A 429 13.70 29.24 -40.07
C GLY A 429 13.51 30.37 -39.05
N ILE A 430 13.00 31.54 -39.47
CA ILE A 430 12.79 32.70 -38.59
C ILE A 430 11.34 32.72 -38.09
N THR A 431 11.16 32.83 -36.78
CA THR A 431 9.85 33.01 -36.12
C THR A 431 9.96 33.91 -34.90
N THR A 432 8.82 34.33 -34.34
CA THR A 432 8.78 35.12 -33.09
C THR A 432 8.76 34.20 -31.88
N VAL A 433 9.28 34.67 -30.74
CA VAL A 433 9.20 33.95 -29.46
C VAL A 433 7.76 33.65 -29.08
N LYS A 434 6.83 34.59 -29.36
CA LYS A 434 5.40 34.43 -29.08
C LYS A 434 4.81 33.27 -29.86
N GLU A 435 5.13 33.18 -31.15
CA GLU A 435 4.62 32.14 -32.04
C GLU A 435 5.23 30.78 -31.69
N PHE A 436 6.55 30.71 -31.48
CA PHE A 436 7.20 29.51 -30.95
C PHE A 436 6.52 29.00 -29.67
N TRP A 437 6.28 29.87 -28.68
CA TRP A 437 5.68 29.47 -27.41
C TRP A 437 4.24 29.00 -27.56
N SER A 438 3.48 29.54 -28.51
CA SER A 438 2.10 29.12 -28.77
C SER A 438 1.99 27.64 -29.15
N HIS A 439 3.05 27.10 -29.77
CA HIS A 439 3.13 25.68 -30.12
C HIS A 439 3.67 24.79 -29.00
N THR A 440 4.10 25.34 -27.85
CA THR A 440 4.61 24.55 -26.70
C THR A 440 3.53 24.11 -25.71
N GLY A 441 2.33 24.72 -25.77
CA GLY A 441 1.26 24.51 -24.79
C GLY A 441 1.52 25.17 -23.42
N ILE A 442 2.60 25.96 -23.29
CA ILE A 442 3.00 26.65 -22.06
C ILE A 442 2.62 28.13 -22.19
N PRO A 443 2.15 28.81 -21.12
CA PRO A 443 1.94 30.25 -21.14
C PRO A 443 3.22 31.00 -21.54
N LEU A 444 3.06 32.06 -22.33
CA LEU A 444 4.18 32.91 -22.70
C LEU A 444 4.89 33.45 -21.44
N PRO A 445 6.22 33.32 -21.32
CA PRO A 445 6.94 33.79 -20.14
C PRO A 445 6.90 35.32 -20.07
N LYS A 446 6.84 35.86 -18.85
CA LYS A 446 6.95 37.32 -18.63
C LYS A 446 8.34 37.85 -18.98
N SER A 447 9.38 37.01 -18.89
CA SER A 447 10.74 37.32 -19.33
C SER A 447 11.48 36.04 -19.73
N MET A 448 12.38 36.15 -20.70
CA MET A 448 13.27 35.06 -21.11
C MET A 448 14.47 35.00 -20.15
N ASN A 449 14.46 34.06 -19.22
CA ASN A 449 15.57 33.78 -18.31
C ASN A 449 16.32 32.51 -18.75
N LYS A 450 17.31 32.10 -17.95
CA LYS A 450 18.15 30.92 -18.26
C LYS A 450 17.33 29.67 -18.53
N LYS A 451 16.20 29.49 -17.83
CA LYS A 451 15.35 28.30 -17.96
C LYS A 451 14.61 28.24 -19.30
N GLU A 452 14.04 29.36 -19.76
CA GLU A 452 13.33 29.41 -21.03
C GLU A 452 14.31 29.28 -22.20
N ASN A 453 15.52 29.86 -22.08
CA ASN A 453 16.58 29.65 -23.08
C ASN A 453 17.04 28.18 -23.14
N GLU A 454 17.24 27.51 -22.00
CA GLU A 454 17.57 26.08 -21.98
C GLU A 454 16.46 25.22 -22.59
N LEU A 455 15.18 25.57 -22.37
CA LEU A 455 14.05 24.89 -22.97
C LEU A 455 14.05 25.05 -24.50
N LEU A 456 14.30 26.26 -24.99
CA LEU A 456 14.38 26.58 -26.42
C LEU A 456 15.49 25.79 -27.12
N ILE A 457 16.69 25.77 -26.53
CA ILE A 457 17.84 25.03 -27.05
C ILE A 457 17.55 23.53 -27.07
N LYS A 458 16.96 22.99 -26.00
CA LYS A 458 16.58 21.56 -25.93
C LYS A 458 15.52 21.21 -26.97
N LEU A 459 14.55 22.09 -27.20
CA LEU A 459 13.51 21.91 -28.23
C LEU A 459 14.11 21.86 -29.63
N ALA A 460 14.99 22.80 -29.96
CA ALA A 460 15.70 22.83 -31.23
C ALA A 460 16.56 21.58 -31.44
N ALA A 461 17.39 21.22 -30.45
CA ALA A 461 18.27 20.04 -30.56
C ALA A 461 17.50 18.71 -30.67
N LYS A 462 16.31 18.61 -30.07
CA LYS A 462 15.48 17.41 -30.21
C LYS A 462 14.80 17.38 -31.57
N ALA A 463 14.33 18.52 -32.08
CA ALA A 463 13.76 18.63 -33.43
C ALA A 463 14.76 18.15 -34.51
N ASP A 464 16.04 18.50 -34.41
CA ASP A 464 17.09 17.99 -35.32
C ASP A 464 17.25 16.46 -35.27
N GLY A 465 17.08 15.85 -34.10
CA GLY A 465 17.12 14.38 -33.95
C GLY A 465 15.90 13.64 -34.52
N PHE A 466 14.88 14.37 -34.99
CA PHE A 466 13.66 13.83 -35.60
C PHE A 466 13.56 14.11 -37.11
N VAL A 467 14.51 14.86 -37.66
CA VAL A 467 14.67 15.08 -39.11
C VAL A 467 15.79 14.17 -39.59
N ALA A 468 15.49 12.87 -39.68
CA ALA A 468 16.33 11.87 -40.34
C ALA A 468 15.43 10.94 -41.15
#